data_AF-B7X1S9-F1
#
_entry.id   AF-B7X1S9-F1
#
_cell.length_a   1.000
_cell.length_b   1.000
_cell.length_c   1.000
_cell.angle_alpha   90.00
_cell.angle_beta   90.00
_cell.angle_gamma   90.00
#
_symmetry.space_group_name_H-M   'P 1'
#
loop_
_entity.id
_entity.type
_entity.pdbx_description
1 polymer ?
#
loop_
_entity_poly.entity_id
_entity_poly.type
_entity_poly.pdbx_seq_one_letter_code
_entity_poly.pdbx_strand_id
1 'polypeptide(L)'
;MLMSVNPHADAERHANEQEAADELQQEAERQAPLIILAALQKITKPGDWFNSNLLSAGRGWAPDEVLHDALATDDDTLNAYVELLTGPHALKLRQCMATWFGSKLARDIYREHMESLQ
;
A
#
# COMPACT_ATOMS: atom_id res chain seq x y z
N MET A 1 -31.71 -43.95 -21.13
CA MET A 1 -30.41 -44.05 -20.44
C MET A 1 -30.45 -43.10 -19.26
N LEU A 2 -30.68 -43.62 -18.06
CA LEU A 2 -30.55 -42.82 -16.84
C LEU A 2 -29.06 -42.59 -16.63
N MET A 3 -28.59 -41.36 -16.86
CA MET A 3 -27.28 -40.94 -16.37
C MET A 3 -27.36 -40.97 -14.84
N SER A 4 -26.85 -42.02 -14.21
CA SER A 4 -26.66 -41.98 -12.76
C SER A 4 -25.54 -40.99 -12.49
N VAL A 5 -25.92 -39.75 -12.23
CA VAL A 5 -25.09 -38.80 -11.49
C VAL A 5 -24.72 -39.54 -10.20
N ASN A 6 -23.45 -39.86 -10.00
CA ASN A 6 -22.98 -40.52 -8.80
C ASN A 6 -22.69 -39.42 -7.77
N PRO A 7 -23.62 -39.12 -6.84
CA PRO A 7 -23.48 -37.99 -5.93
C PRO A 7 -22.24 -38.09 -5.05
N HIS A 8 -21.71 -39.30 -4.83
CA HIS A 8 -20.46 -39.49 -4.10
C HIS A 8 -19.23 -39.07 -4.90
N ALA A 9 -19.19 -39.35 -6.20
CA ALA A 9 -18.08 -38.94 -7.06
C ALA A 9 -18.07 -37.43 -7.31
N ASP A 10 -19.25 -36.81 -7.41
CA ASP A 10 -19.38 -35.36 -7.52
C ASP A 10 -19.03 -34.65 -6.19
N ALA A 11 -19.41 -35.22 -5.05
CA ALA A 11 -19.04 -34.69 -3.74
C ALA A 11 -17.52 -34.77 -3.48
N GLU A 12 -16.87 -35.89 -3.85
CA GLU A 12 -15.41 -36.04 -3.74
C GLU A 12 -14.66 -35.09 -4.69
N ARG A 13 -15.17 -34.87 -5.91
CA ARG A 13 -14.59 -33.88 -6.83
C ARG A 13 -14.71 -32.46 -6.26
N HIS A 14 -15.87 -32.08 -5.75
CA HIS A 14 -16.07 -30.76 -5.14
C HIS A 14 -15.19 -30.54 -3.90
N ALA A 15 -15.03 -31.56 -3.05
CA ALA A 15 -14.15 -31.49 -1.88
C ALA A 15 -12.68 -31.27 -2.30
N ASN A 16 -12.18 -32.02 -3.29
CA ASN A 16 -10.82 -31.86 -3.80
C ASN A 16 -10.61 -30.50 -4.49
N GLU A 17 -11.61 -29.98 -5.22
CA GLU A 17 -11.56 -28.65 -5.84
C GLU A 17 -11.49 -27.55 -4.77
N GLN A 18 -12.21 -27.74 -3.65
CA GLN A 18 -12.22 -26.79 -2.55
C GLN A 18 -10.91 -26.82 -1.75
N GLU A 19 -10.37 -28.01 -1.46
CA GLU A 19 -9.04 -28.16 -0.84
C GLU A 19 -7.94 -27.53 -1.72
N ALA A 20 -7.96 -27.75 -3.04
CA ALA A 20 -7.01 -27.14 -3.95
C ALA A 20 -7.16 -25.60 -4.03
N ALA A 21 -8.38 -25.08 -3.93
CA ALA A 21 -8.64 -23.65 -3.88
C ALA A 21 -8.12 -23.04 -2.56
N ASP A 22 -8.31 -23.72 -1.43
CA ASP A 22 -7.83 -23.29 -0.12
C ASP A 22 -6.29 -23.32 -0.06
N GLU A 23 -5.65 -24.36 -0.60
CA GLU A 23 -4.19 -24.42 -0.73
C GLU A 23 -3.64 -23.29 -1.59
N LEU A 24 -4.29 -23.01 -2.73
CA LEU A 24 -3.91 -21.90 -3.61
C LEU A 24 -4.05 -20.56 -2.89
N GLN A 25 -5.13 -20.35 -2.13
CA GLN A 25 -5.36 -19.12 -1.38
C GLN A 25 -4.29 -18.92 -0.30
N GLN A 26 -3.98 -19.95 0.47
CA GLN A 26 -2.94 -19.88 1.51
C GLN A 26 -1.56 -19.58 0.91
N GLU A 27 -1.22 -20.21 -0.21
CA GLU A 27 0.03 -19.93 -0.91
C GLU A 27 0.05 -18.50 -1.49
N ALA A 28 -1.07 -18.04 -2.04
CA ALA A 28 -1.20 -16.67 -2.54
C ALA A 28 -1.01 -15.65 -1.42
N GLU A 29 -1.62 -15.84 -0.25
CA GLU A 29 -1.46 -14.98 0.93
C GLU A 29 -0.01 -14.96 1.43
N ARG A 30 0.67 -16.11 1.39
CA ARG A 30 2.09 -16.21 1.76
C ARG A 30 3.02 -15.51 0.78
N GLN A 31 2.76 -15.63 -0.52
CA GLN A 31 3.64 -15.12 -1.58
C GLN A 31 3.38 -13.65 -1.90
N ALA A 32 2.15 -13.15 -1.76
CA ALA A 32 1.78 -11.80 -2.17
C ALA A 32 2.67 -10.70 -1.55
N PRO A 33 2.98 -10.69 -0.23
CA PRO A 33 3.87 -9.67 0.33
C PRO A 33 5.28 -9.70 -0.27
N LEU A 34 5.82 -10.90 -0.55
CA LEU A 34 7.16 -11.07 -1.13
C LEU A 34 7.23 -10.57 -2.57
N ILE A 35 6.18 -10.85 -3.36
CA ILE A 35 6.06 -10.37 -4.74
C ILE A 35 6.00 -8.84 -4.76
N ILE A 36 5.19 -8.23 -3.89
CA ILE A 36 5.06 -6.78 -3.79
C ILE A 36 6.38 -6.14 -3.34
N LEU A 37 7.04 -6.70 -2.33
CA LEU A 37 8.35 -6.22 -1.88
C LEU A 37 9.38 -6.25 -3.02
N ALA A 38 9.44 -7.35 -3.79
CA ALA A 38 10.34 -7.46 -4.93
C ALA A 38 10.02 -6.47 -6.06
N ALA A 39 8.75 -6.06 -6.22
CA ALA A 39 8.36 -5.00 -7.15
C ALA A 39 8.82 -3.62 -6.67
N LEU A 40 8.62 -3.30 -5.38
CA LEU A 40 9.07 -2.05 -4.79
C LEU A 40 10.59 -1.88 -4.84
N GLN A 41 11.34 -2.97 -4.66
CA GLN A 41 12.81 -2.96 -4.76
C GLN A 41 13.35 -2.68 -6.17
N LYS A 42 12.51 -2.79 -7.22
CA LYS A 42 12.88 -2.48 -8.61
C LYS A 42 12.71 -1.01 -8.98
N ILE A 43 12.17 -0.19 -8.10
CA ILE A 43 12.03 1.26 -8.32
C ILE A 43 13.44 1.85 -8.40
N THR A 44 13.82 2.31 -9.59
CA THR A 44 15.15 2.90 -9.83
C THR A 44 15.07 4.36 -10.26
N LYS A 45 13.91 4.81 -10.75
CA LYS A 45 13.69 6.21 -11.16
C LYS A 45 12.63 6.87 -10.27
N PRO A 46 12.79 8.15 -9.91
CA PRO A 46 11.82 8.84 -9.06
C PRO A 46 10.37 8.81 -9.58
N GLY A 47 10.17 8.86 -10.90
CA GLY A 47 8.84 8.84 -11.50
C GLY A 47 8.11 7.49 -11.39
N ASP A 48 8.85 6.39 -11.21
CA ASP A 48 8.26 5.05 -11.09
C ASP A 48 7.49 4.89 -9.77
N TRP A 49 7.88 5.65 -8.72
CA TRP A 49 7.19 5.67 -7.43
C TRP A 49 5.74 6.18 -7.54
N PHE A 50 5.48 7.09 -8.47
CA PHE A 50 4.15 7.70 -8.66
C PHE A 50 3.35 7.02 -9.76
N ASN A 51 3.80 5.85 -10.25
CA ASN A 51 3.11 5.10 -11.29
C ASN A 51 2.14 4.10 -10.64
N SER A 52 0.84 4.28 -10.87
CA SER A 52 -0.22 3.40 -10.34
C SER A 52 -0.13 1.94 -10.82
N ASN A 53 0.64 1.67 -11.88
CA ASN A 53 0.87 0.31 -12.37
C ASN A 53 2.00 -0.43 -11.62
N LEU A 54 2.73 0.25 -10.72
CA LEU A 54 3.83 -0.37 -9.96
C LEU A 54 3.33 -1.52 -9.08
N LEU A 55 2.14 -1.37 -8.50
CA LEU A 55 1.48 -2.36 -7.65
C LEU A 55 0.30 -3.02 -8.38
N SER A 56 0.49 -3.33 -9.68
CA SER A 56 -0.50 -3.77 -10.69
C SER A 56 -1.39 -4.98 -10.34
N ALA A 57 -1.43 -5.46 -9.10
CA ALA A 57 -2.39 -6.41 -8.55
C ALA A 57 -3.82 -5.82 -8.39
N GLY A 58 -4.32 -5.12 -9.42
CA GLY A 58 -5.75 -5.05 -9.72
C GLY A 58 -6.61 -4.07 -8.92
N ARG A 59 -6.06 -3.17 -8.09
CA ARG A 59 -6.90 -2.22 -7.34
C ARG A 59 -6.61 -0.73 -7.52
N GLY A 60 -5.65 -0.35 -8.38
CA GLY A 60 -5.43 1.06 -8.73
C GLY A 60 -4.90 1.95 -7.59
N TRP A 61 -4.38 1.35 -6.52
CA TRP A 61 -3.79 2.09 -5.40
C TRP A 61 -2.44 2.67 -5.82
N ALA A 62 -2.24 3.94 -5.52
CA ALA A 62 -0.94 4.56 -5.69
C ALA A 62 0.01 4.13 -4.54
N PRO A 63 1.32 3.96 -4.79
CA PRO A 63 2.26 3.53 -3.77
C PRO A 63 2.31 4.40 -2.51
N ASP A 64 2.01 5.70 -2.64
CA ASP A 64 1.91 6.63 -1.51
C ASP A 64 0.67 6.40 -0.63
N GLU A 65 -0.46 6.01 -1.22
CA GLU A 65 -1.67 5.63 -0.46
C GLU A 65 -1.41 4.37 0.37
N VAL A 66 -0.80 3.35 -0.25
CA VAL A 66 -0.43 2.10 0.43
C VAL A 66 0.57 2.37 1.55
N LEU A 67 1.56 3.23 1.31
CA LEU A 67 2.52 3.62 2.34
C LEU A 67 1.83 4.31 3.52
N HIS A 68 0.92 5.25 3.25
CA HIS A 68 0.21 5.97 4.32
C HIS A 68 -0.58 5.03 5.23
N ASP A 69 -1.36 4.12 4.64
CA ASP A 69 -2.16 3.15 5.39
C ASP A 69 -1.29 2.15 6.14
N ALA A 70 -0.18 1.69 5.54
CA ALA A 70 0.74 0.74 6.18
C ALA A 70 1.41 1.35 7.41
N LEU A 71 1.85 2.62 7.34
CA LEU A 71 2.49 3.32 8.45
C LEU A 71 1.57 3.49 9.67
N ALA A 72 0.25 3.55 9.47
CA ALA A 72 -0.71 3.70 10.55
C ALA A 72 -0.88 2.43 11.40
N THR A 73 -0.29 1.31 10.99
CA THR A 73 -0.48 0.00 11.65
C THR A 73 0.65 -0.39 12.61
N ASP A 74 1.78 0.32 12.61
CA ASP A 74 2.97 -0.04 13.39
C ASP A 74 3.80 1.21 13.79
N ASP A 75 4.01 1.39 15.10
CA ASP A 75 4.71 2.56 15.66
C ASP A 75 6.20 2.60 15.26
N ASP A 76 6.85 1.44 15.11
CA ASP A 76 8.26 1.36 14.70
C ASP A 76 8.43 1.80 13.24
N THR A 77 7.53 1.36 12.36
CA THR A 77 7.52 1.80 10.96
C THR A 77 7.20 3.30 10.84
N LEU A 78 6.28 3.81 11.67
CA LEU A 78 6.00 5.25 11.75
C LEU A 78 7.25 6.04 12.16
N ASN A 79 7.99 5.58 13.17
CA ASN A 79 9.24 6.20 13.59
C ASN A 79 10.29 6.21 12.46
N ALA A 80 10.46 5.09 11.75
CA ALA A 80 11.38 5.01 10.61
C ALA A 80 11.00 6.00 9.49
N TYR A 81 9.70 6.17 9.22
CA TYR A 81 9.24 7.16 8.25
C TYR A 81 9.51 8.60 8.70
N VAL A 82 9.29 8.91 9.98
CA VAL A 82 9.62 10.22 10.56
C VAL A 82 11.11 10.51 10.44
N GLU A 83 11.98 9.54 10.70
CA GLU A 83 13.44 9.69 10.52
C GLU A 83 13.80 10.00 9.07
N LEU A 84 13.21 9.29 8.10
CA LEU A 84 13.40 9.57 6.68
C LEU A 84 12.96 10.99 6.30
N LEU A 85 11.80 11.41 6.81
CA LEU A 85 11.23 12.72 6.51
C LEU A 85 11.89 13.87 7.25
N THR A 86 12.54 13.65 8.40
CA THR A 86 13.22 14.70 9.19
C THR A 86 14.71 14.76 8.93
N GLY A 87 15.29 13.70 8.35
CA GLY A 87 16.68 13.61 7.94
C GLY A 87 17.12 14.76 7.00
N PRO A 88 18.45 15.00 6.90
CA PRO A 88 18.99 16.11 6.12
C PRO A 88 18.67 16.00 4.62
N HIS A 89 18.63 14.78 4.07
CA HIS A 89 18.34 14.54 2.66
C HIS A 89 16.91 14.94 2.25
N ALA A 90 15.96 14.96 3.19
CA ALA A 90 14.57 15.34 2.93
C ALA A 90 14.31 16.86 3.03
N LEU A 91 15.32 17.69 3.32
CA LEU A 91 15.11 19.15 3.49
C LEU A 91 14.42 19.80 2.28
N LYS A 92 14.85 19.47 1.06
CA LYS A 92 14.27 20.03 -0.17
C LYS A 92 12.81 19.61 -0.37
N LEU A 93 12.46 18.38 0.03
CA LEU A 93 11.08 17.90 0.02
C LEU A 93 10.22 18.70 1.00
N ARG A 94 10.68 18.86 2.25
CA ARG A 94 9.98 19.66 3.28
C ARG A 94 9.76 21.11 2.83
N GLN A 95 10.76 21.73 2.18
CA GLN A 95 10.63 23.08 1.61
C GLN A 95 9.60 23.15 0.48
N CYS A 96 9.57 22.16 -0.40
CA CYS A 96 8.58 22.06 -1.48
C CYS A 96 7.16 21.95 -0.91
N MET A 97 6.97 21.04 0.07
CA MET A 97 5.69 20.87 0.77
C MET A 97 5.25 22.17 1.45
N ALA A 98 6.14 22.82 2.21
CA ALA A 98 5.84 24.08 2.89
C ALA A 98 5.40 25.18 1.90
N THR A 99 6.10 25.29 0.77
CA THR A 99 5.77 26.26 -0.29
C THR A 99 4.39 25.97 -0.87
N TRP A 100 4.10 24.72 -1.18
CA TRP A 100 2.82 24.30 -1.74
C TRP A 100 1.67 24.54 -0.74
N PHE A 101 1.80 24.10 0.51
CA PHE A 101 0.80 24.32 1.56
C PHE A 101 0.57 25.81 1.82
N GLY A 102 1.64 26.58 1.94
CA GLY A 102 1.57 28.03 2.09
C GLY A 102 0.78 28.67 0.94
N SER A 103 0.99 28.23 -0.30
CA SER A 103 0.23 28.76 -1.45
C SER A 103 -1.28 28.49 -1.40
N LYS A 104 -1.71 27.44 -0.67
CA LYS A 104 -3.13 27.05 -0.57
C LYS A 104 -3.82 27.67 0.64
N LEU A 105 -3.12 27.81 1.76
CA LEU A 105 -3.71 28.10 3.07
C LEU A 105 -3.03 29.28 3.79
N ALA A 106 -2.30 30.15 3.08
CA ALA A 106 -1.49 31.23 3.67
C ALA A 106 -2.21 32.04 4.76
N ARG A 107 -3.47 32.43 4.51
CA ARG A 107 -4.25 33.27 5.45
C ARG A 107 -4.58 32.54 6.74
N ASP A 108 -5.03 31.29 6.64
CA ASP A 108 -5.41 30.49 7.81
C ASP A 108 -4.17 30.15 8.65
N ILE A 109 -3.08 29.73 8.00
CA ILE A 109 -1.80 29.47 8.66
C ILE A 109 -1.29 30.71 9.42
N TYR A 110 -1.35 31.88 8.80
CA TYR A 110 -0.90 33.12 9.45
C TYR A 110 -1.78 33.50 10.64
N ARG A 111 -3.11 33.35 10.52
CA ARG A 111 -4.04 33.60 11.61
C ARG A 111 -3.76 32.69 12.80
N GLU A 112 -3.66 31.39 12.58
CA GLU A 112 -3.38 30.39 13.64
C GLU A 112 -2.04 30.67 14.33
N HIS A 113 -1.01 31.04 13.58
CA HIS A 113 0.28 31.41 14.16
C HIS A 113 0.16 32.60 15.10
N MET A 114 -0.55 33.66 14.70
CA MET A 114 -0.76 34.84 15.52
C MET A 114 -1.56 34.54 16.78
N GLU A 115 -2.55 33.65 16.70
CA GLU A 115 -3.34 33.20 17.86
C GLU A 115 -2.48 32.37 18.83
N SER A 116 -1.55 31.55 18.34
CA SER A 116 -0.65 30.75 19.19
C SER A 116 0.39 31.55 19.98
N LEU A 117 0.63 32.81 19.60
CA LEU A 117 1.59 33.70 20.24
C LEU A 117 0.97 34.57 21.35
N GLN A 118 -0.35 34.51 21.54
CA GLN A 118 -1.10 35.24 22.57
C GLN A 118 -1.32 34.38 23.82
#